data_AF-A0A9Q1I969-F1
#
_entry.id   AF-A0A9Q1I969-F1
#
_cell.length_a   1.000
_cell.length_b   1.000
_cell.length_c   1.000
_cell.angle_alpha   90.00
_cell.angle_beta   90.00
_cell.angle_gamma   90.00
#
_symmetry.space_group_name_H-M   'P 1'
#
loop_
_entity.id
_entity.type
_entity.pdbx_description
1 polymer ?
#
loop_
_entity_poly.entity_id
_entity_poly.type
_entity_poly.pdbx_seq_one_letter_code
_entity_poly.pdbx_strand_id
1 'polypeptide(L)'
;MDEAALLDLLECPVCLERLDASAKVLPCQHTFCRRCLQGIVTSRAELRCPECRSLVDMGVDELPSNILLVRLLDGIKQRPRRPGGGWRRHGRGGG
;
A
#
# COMPACT_ATOMS: atom_id res chain seq x y z
N MET A 1 -7.24 -8.61 -15.23
CA MET A 1 -6.32 -8.16 -14.17
C MET A 1 -7.17 -7.51 -13.11
N ASP A 2 -7.49 -8.27 -12.07
CA ASP A 2 -8.41 -7.85 -11.02
C ASP A 2 -7.70 -6.87 -10.08
N GLU A 3 -8.19 -5.63 -10.05
CA GLU A 3 -7.66 -4.53 -9.25
C GLU A 3 -7.60 -4.87 -7.75
N ALA A 4 -8.47 -5.77 -7.29
CA ALA A 4 -8.49 -6.31 -5.94
C ALA A 4 -7.25 -7.18 -5.65
N ALA A 5 -6.88 -8.08 -6.57
CA ALA A 5 -5.73 -8.96 -6.39
C ALA A 5 -4.39 -8.19 -6.33
N LEU A 6 -4.31 -7.02 -6.99
CA LEU A 6 -3.15 -6.14 -6.87
C LEU A 6 -3.07 -5.47 -5.50
N LEU A 7 -4.21 -5.12 -4.89
CA LEU A 7 -4.24 -4.49 -3.57
C LEU A 7 -3.84 -5.46 -2.46
N ASP A 8 -4.17 -6.75 -2.61
CA ASP A 8 -3.79 -7.80 -1.67
C ASP A 8 -2.26 -8.06 -1.69
N LEU A 9 -1.57 -7.75 -2.80
CA LEU A 9 -0.11 -7.79 -2.89
C LEU A 9 0.58 -6.61 -2.18
N LEU A 10 -0.17 -5.58 -1.77
CA LEU A 10 0.35 -4.37 -1.14
C LEU A 10 0.04 -4.35 0.36
N GLU A 11 0.16 -5.48 1.03
CA GLU A 11 -0.08 -5.61 2.47
C GLU A 11 1.23 -5.69 3.25
N CYS A 12 1.18 -5.18 4.47
CA CYS A 12 2.30 -5.31 5.40
C CYS A 12 2.32 -6.73 5.96
N PRO A 13 3.42 -7.50 5.83
CA PRO A 13 3.48 -8.88 6.32
C PRO A 13 3.42 -9.00 7.86
N VAL A 14 3.55 -7.89 8.59
CA VAL A 14 3.47 -7.88 10.06
C VAL A 14 2.04 -7.71 10.57
N CYS A 15 1.27 -6.77 10.00
CA CYS A 15 -0.08 -6.46 10.49
C CYS A 15 -1.20 -6.85 9.51
N LEU A 16 -0.84 -7.31 8.31
CA LEU A 16 -1.78 -7.69 7.24
C LEU A 16 -2.73 -6.55 6.85
N GLU A 17 -2.32 -5.31 7.10
CA GLU A 17 -3.03 -4.12 6.65
C GLU A 17 -2.35 -3.60 5.39
N ARG A 18 -3.12 -2.92 4.53
CA ARG A 18 -2.61 -2.29 3.31
C ARG A 18 -1.50 -1.28 3.62
N LEU A 19 -0.43 -1.37 2.86
CA LEU A 19 0.66 -0.41 2.85
C LEU A 19 0.18 0.91 2.26
N ASP A 20 0.69 2.00 2.81
CA ASP A 20 0.46 3.36 2.33
C ASP A 20 1.77 4.02 1.91
N ALA A 21 1.71 5.30 1.53
CA ALA A 21 2.89 6.06 1.11
C ALA A 21 3.96 6.24 2.21
N SER A 22 3.60 5.99 3.48
CA SER A 22 4.52 6.05 4.62
C SER A 22 5.30 4.75 4.83
N ALA A 23 4.94 3.68 4.12
CA ALA A 23 5.64 2.41 4.19
C ALA A 23 7.13 2.56 3.84
N LYS A 24 7.97 1.89 4.62
CA LYS A 24 9.42 2.03 4.57
C LYS A 24 10.06 0.80 3.96
N VAL A 25 11.11 1.02 3.16
CA VAL A 25 11.92 -0.04 2.56
C VAL A 25 13.18 -0.23 3.38
N LEU A 26 13.42 -1.46 3.84
CA LEU A 26 14.66 -1.82 4.54
C LEU A 26 15.81 -2.00 3.54
N PRO A 27 17.08 -1.94 3.97
CA PRO A 27 18.24 -2.21 3.10
C PRO A 27 18.19 -3.58 2.41
N CYS A 28 17.50 -4.56 3.00
CA CYS A 28 17.24 -5.88 2.41
C CYS A 28 16.09 -5.89 1.38
N GLN A 29 15.57 -4.73 0.97
CA GLN A 29 14.50 -4.51 -0.01
C GLN A 29 13.08 -4.96 0.41
N HIS A 30 12.88 -5.44 1.64
CA HIS A 30 11.54 -5.72 2.17
C HIS A 30 10.85 -4.43 2.63
N THR A 31 9.54 -4.33 2.40
CA THR A 31 8.73 -3.13 2.70
C THR A 31 7.74 -3.42 3.83
N PHE A 32 7.64 -2.50 4.80
CA PHE A 32 6.71 -2.63 5.93
C PHE A 32 6.06 -1.30 6.29
N CYS A 33 4.93 -1.38 6.98
CA CYS A 33 4.24 -0.21 7.51
C CYS A 33 5.12 0.51 8.56
N ARG A 34 5.15 1.85 8.55
CA ARG A 34 5.97 2.63 9.50
C ARG A 34 5.64 2.28 10.97
N ARG A 35 4.35 2.16 11.29
CA ARG A 35 3.84 1.78 12.61
C ARG A 35 4.43 0.45 13.10
N CYS A 36 4.54 -0.51 12.19
CA CYS A 36 5.03 -1.85 12.47
C CYS A 36 6.53 -1.81 12.83
N LEU A 37 7.33 -1.09 12.04
CA LEU A 37 8.76 -0.93 12.30
C LEU A 37 9.02 -0.18 13.62
N GLN A 38 8.25 0.87 13.91
CA GLN A 38 8.36 1.58 15.18
C GLN A 38 8.05 0.69 16.39
N GLY A 39 7.03 -0.17 16.28
CA GLY A 39 6.69 -1.14 17.33
C GLY A 39 7.83 -2.15 17.58
N ILE A 40 8.51 -2.58 16.52
CA ILE A 40 9.66 -3.49 16.63
C ILE A 40 10.83 -2.80 17.35
N VAL A 41 11.21 -1.60 16.93
CA VAL A 41 12.32 -0.87 17.57
C VAL A 41 12.04 -0.59 19.04
N THR A 42 10.81 -0.18 19.37
CA THR A 42 10.39 0.10 20.75
C THR A 42 10.46 -1.15 21.64
N SER A 43 10.24 -2.34 21.07
CA SER A 43 10.22 -3.59 21.84
C SER A 43 11.56 -4.31 21.94
N ARG A 44 12.45 -4.16 20.94
CA ARG A 44 13.68 -4.96 20.85
C ARG A 44 14.98 -4.15 20.91
N ALA A 45 14.91 -2.82 20.98
CA ALA A 45 16.05 -1.88 20.92
C ALA A 45 16.89 -1.95 19.62
N GLU A 46 16.80 -3.03 18.84
CA GLU A 46 17.36 -3.18 17.49
C GLU A 46 16.25 -3.37 16.45
N LEU A 47 16.53 -2.97 15.20
CA LEU A 47 15.65 -3.23 14.06
C LEU A 47 16.20 -4.39 13.23
N ARG A 48 15.46 -5.49 13.18
CA ARG A 48 15.71 -6.60 12.25
C ARG A 48 14.53 -6.77 11.32
N CYS A 49 14.82 -7.10 10.07
CA CYS A 49 13.78 -7.44 9.09
C CYS A 49 12.95 -8.65 9.57
N PRO A 50 11.62 -8.54 9.67
CA PRO A 50 10.76 -9.66 10.03
C PRO A 50 10.86 -10.87 9.09
N GLU A 51 11.18 -10.65 7.81
CA GLU A 51 11.20 -11.69 6.77
C GLU A 51 12.56 -12.41 6.70
N CYS A 52 13.65 -11.65 6.54
CA CYS A 52 14.97 -12.20 6.28
C CYS A 52 15.96 -12.04 7.45
N ARG A 53 15.53 -11.43 8.57
CA ARG A 53 16.31 -11.21 9.80
C ARG A 53 17.57 -10.36 9.66
N SER A 54 17.78 -9.72 8.51
CA SER A 54 18.85 -8.74 8.29
C SER A 54 18.75 -7.59 9.29
N LEU A 55 19.89 -7.20 9.86
CA LEU A 55 20.01 -6.06 10.76
C LEU A 55 19.86 -4.75 9.96
N VAL A 56 19.25 -3.75 10.59
CA VAL A 56 19.04 -2.42 10.02
C VAL A 56 19.64 -1.39 10.98
N ASP A 57 20.77 -0.80 10.59
CA ASP A 57 21.55 0.14 11.40
C ASP A 57 21.12 1.61 11.25
N MET A 58 19.84 1.84 10.95
CA MET A 58 19.29 3.18 10.72
C MET A 58 17.90 3.31 11.33
N GLY A 59 17.54 4.53 11.75
CA GLY A 59 16.25 4.82 12.34
C GLY A 59 15.10 4.61 11.36
N VAL A 60 13.92 4.26 11.88
CA VAL A 60 12.72 4.01 11.05
C VAL A 60 12.37 5.21 10.16
N ASP A 61 12.61 6.43 10.65
CA ASP A 61 12.31 7.67 9.92
C ASP A 61 13.32 8.00 8.83
N GLU A 62 14.54 7.48 8.96
CA GLU A 62 15.62 7.61 7.97
C GLU A 62 15.45 6.65 6.79
N LEU A 63 14.65 5.59 6.97
CA LEU A 63 14.38 4.63 5.90
C LEU A 63 13.61 5.30 4.75
N PRO A 64 13.96 4.99 3.49
CA PRO A 64 13.27 5.53 2.33
C PRO A 64 11.85 4.95 2.21
N SER A 65 10.93 5.76 1.68
CA SER A 65 9.62 5.26 1.24
C SER A 65 9.73 4.49 -0.07
N ASN A 66 8.86 3.50 -0.28
CA ASN A 66 8.79 2.78 -1.55
C ASN A 66 8.08 3.63 -2.62
N ILE A 67 8.84 4.32 -3.48
CA ILE A 67 8.26 5.19 -4.53
C ILE A 67 7.41 4.41 -5.53
N LEU A 68 7.75 3.13 -5.80
CA LEU A 68 6.95 2.29 -6.68
C LEU A 68 5.57 1.99 -6.07
N LEU A 69 5.54 1.67 -4.77
CA LEU A 69 4.29 1.51 -4.03
C LEU A 69 3.43 2.77 -4.12
N VAL A 70 4.01 3.96 -3.89
CA VAL A 70 3.28 5.24 -3.99
C VAL A 70 2.63 5.40 -5.37
N ARG A 71 3.40 5.19 -6.43
CA ARG A 71 2.90 5.29 -7.81
C ARG A 71 1.81 4.26 -8.12
N LEU A 72 1.94 3.04 -7.61
CA LEU A 72 0.94 1.99 -7.76
C LEU A 72 -0.37 2.38 -7.05
N LEU A 73 -0.27 2.84 -5.80
CA LEU A 73 -1.43 3.29 -5.02
C LEU A 73 -2.16 4.45 -5.70
N ASP A 74 -1.42 5.40 -6.28
CA ASP A 74 -2.02 6.53 -7.01
C ASP A 74 -2.68 6.08 -8.32
N GLY A 75 -2.05 5.17 -9.07
CA GLY A 75 -2.61 4.62 -10.30
C GLY A 75 -3.93 3.87 -10.08
N ILE A 76 -4.05 3.15 -8.96
CA ILE A 76 -5.29 2.44 -8.59
C ILE A 76 -6.41 3.44 -8.22
N LYS A 77 -6.09 4.54 -7.53
CA LYS A 77 -7.08 5.57 -7.15
C LYS A 77 -7.63 6.36 -8.33
N GLN A 78 -6.85 6.53 -9.41
CA GLN A 78 -7.19 7.43 -10.51
C GLN A 78 -8.14 6.86 -11.56
N ARG A 79 -8.51 5.57 -11.49
CA ARG A 79 -9.48 5.02 -12.44
C ARG A 79 -10.88 5.46 -12.01
N PRO A 80 -11.52 6.41 -12.72
CA PRO A 80 -12.89 6.78 -12.38
C PRO A 80 -13.72 5.51 -12.58
N ARG A 81 -14.45 5.09 -11.54
CA ARG A 81 -15.56 4.17 -11.76
C ARG A 81 -16.46 4.85 -12.77
N ARG A 82 -16.44 4.37 -14.03
CA ARG A 82 -17.37 4.82 -15.06
C ARG A 82 -18.76 4.71 -14.43
N PRO A 83 -19.51 5.81 -14.25
CA PRO A 83 -20.89 5.70 -13.84
C PRO A 83 -21.57 4.81 -14.88
N GLY A 84 -22.13 3.69 -14.45
CA GLY A 84 -22.87 2.77 -15.31
C GLY A 84 -23.85 3.58 -16.16
N GLY A 85 -23.77 3.41 -17.48
CA GLY A 85 -24.57 4.16 -18.44
C GLY A 85 -26.05 4.03 -18.15
N GLY A 86 -26.65 5.06 -17.56
CA GLY A 86 -28.10 5.22 -17.48
C GLY A 86 -28.63 5.59 -18.85
N TRP A 87 -29.16 4.60 -19.59
CA TRP A 87 -29.99 4.86 -20.76
C TRP A 87 -31.29 5.54 -20.30
N ARG A 88 -31.33 6.88 -20.33
CA ARG A 88 -32.60 7.62 -20.27
C ARG A 88 -33.30 7.47 -21.62
N ARG A 89 -34.24 6.53 -21.69
CA ARG A 89 -35.19 6.42 -22.79
C ARG A 89 -36.13 7.63 -22.75
N HIS A 90 -35.82 8.66 -23.53
CA HIS A 90 -36.82 9.65 -23.93
C HIS A 90 -37.83 8.95 -24.84
N GLY A 91 -39.06 8.81 -24.35
CA GLY A 91 -40.19 8.33 -25.14
C GLY A 91 -41.43 9.17 -24.80
N ARG A 92 -41.45 10.41 -25.30
CA ARG A 92 -42.70 11.18 -25.46
C ARG A 92 -43.25 10.89 -26.86
N GLY A 93 -44.55 10.60 -26.94
CA GLY A 93 -45.27 10.50 -28.20
C GLY A 93 -46.62 9.81 -28.03
N GLY A 94 -47.53 10.45 -27.30
CA GLY A 94 -48.97 10.18 -27.36
C GLY A 94 -49.64 11.33 -28.12
N GLY A 95 -50.65 11.01 -28.92
CA GLY A 95 -51.43 11.94 -29.74
C GLY A 95 -51.86 11.30 -31.04
#